data_AF-A0A4Q6AEU3-F1
#
_entry.id   AF-A0A4Q6AEU3-F1
#
_cell.length_a   1.000
_cell.length_b   1.000
_cell.length_c   1.000
_cell.angle_alpha   90.00
_cell.angle_beta   90.00
_cell.angle_gamma   90.00
#
_symmetry.space_group_name_H-M   'P 1'
#
loop_
_entity.id
_entity.type
_entity.pdbx_description
1 polymer ?
#
loop_
_entity_poly.entity_id
_entity_poly.type
_entity_poly.pdbx_seq_one_letter_code
_entity_poly.pdbx_strand_id
1 'polypeptide(L)'
;MSSFALTKRFGGVPLVDKVYGVNDDINLPRKTFAEITAFILKDLDVAVTKLGTDAEYGASNYGRPTIGAAQALRARVLLYAASPLNNPANDKAKWKEAADAAFALMDGRYALQPNYGDILNLPSSPEYIMIRIKGNTPLSGEMMQDFSMSPGSGGAQGQMNPTQNHVDMYEMANGLPITNPASGYDPQKPYVGREPRFYNNIIYNDLPWQGGKIEMWSTLQGTATVYGKDYNPGNITYTATRYYCKKYWPEVYRTVGGSTTLLNYIYFRYGEVLLNYAEAQNEFLGAPDASVYNAIAALRARVA
;
A
#
# COMPACT_ATOMS: atom_id res chain seq x y z
N MET A 1 17.82 -2.23 -4.24
CA MET A 1 16.35 -2.43 -4.45
C MET A 1 16.01 -3.69 -5.24
N SER A 2 16.61 -3.94 -6.41
CA SER A 2 16.26 -5.08 -7.28
C SER A 2 16.43 -6.45 -6.60
N SER A 3 17.55 -6.68 -5.91
CA SER A 3 17.79 -7.93 -5.17
C SER A 3 16.71 -8.19 -4.12
N PHE A 4 16.25 -7.13 -3.42
CA PHE A 4 15.13 -7.26 -2.48
C PHE A 4 13.82 -7.62 -3.19
N ALA A 5 13.54 -7.03 -4.36
CA ALA A 5 12.34 -7.33 -5.13
C ALA A 5 12.28 -8.78 -5.61
N LEU A 6 13.43 -9.40 -5.88
CA LEU A 6 13.56 -10.82 -6.22
C LEU A 6 13.43 -11.71 -4.98
N THR A 7 14.24 -11.44 -3.94
CA THR A 7 14.31 -12.33 -2.77
C THR A 7 13.01 -12.39 -1.99
N LYS A 8 12.23 -11.30 -1.93
CA LYS A 8 10.91 -11.30 -1.28
C LYS A 8 9.85 -12.16 -1.99
N ARG A 9 10.09 -12.59 -3.23
CA ARG A 9 9.19 -13.45 -4.02
C ARG A 9 9.69 -14.87 -4.11
N PHE A 10 11.00 -15.04 -4.27
CA PHE A 10 11.61 -16.33 -4.59
C PHE A 10 12.44 -16.91 -3.44
N GLY A 11 12.60 -16.19 -2.32
CA GLY A 11 13.55 -16.54 -1.27
C GLY A 11 14.98 -16.40 -1.79
N GLY A 12 15.76 -17.47 -1.71
CA GLY A 12 17.11 -17.48 -2.25
C GLY A 12 17.17 -17.28 -3.77
N VAL A 13 18.10 -16.47 -4.27
CA VAL A 13 18.28 -16.22 -5.72
C VAL A 13 19.77 -16.20 -6.07
N PRO A 14 20.15 -16.40 -7.35
CA PRO A 14 21.53 -16.16 -7.77
C PRO A 14 21.92 -14.71 -7.50
N LEU A 15 23.11 -14.51 -6.92
CA LEU A 15 23.64 -13.18 -6.64
C LEU A 15 24.53 -12.75 -7.81
N VAL A 16 24.12 -11.68 -8.49
CA VAL A 16 24.84 -11.06 -9.61
C VAL A 16 25.39 -9.74 -9.11
N ASP A 17 26.70 -9.68 -8.87
CA ASP A 17 27.42 -8.52 -8.34
C ASP A 17 28.40 -7.88 -9.34
N LYS A 18 28.52 -8.46 -10.53
CA LYS A 18 29.31 -7.95 -11.64
C LYS A 18 28.58 -8.11 -12.96
N VAL A 19 29.08 -7.40 -13.98
CA VAL A 19 28.67 -7.62 -15.36
C VAL A 19 29.38 -8.87 -15.87
N TYR A 20 28.61 -9.79 -16.45
CA TYR A 20 29.12 -11.02 -17.07
C TYR A 20 29.32 -10.81 -18.57
N GLY A 21 30.43 -11.31 -19.10
CA GLY A 21 30.69 -11.38 -20.54
C GLY A 21 30.01 -12.57 -21.21
N VAL A 22 30.00 -12.59 -22.55
CA VAL A 22 29.36 -13.65 -23.36
C VAL A 22 29.94 -15.05 -23.07
N ASN A 23 31.21 -15.12 -22.67
CA ASN A 23 31.92 -16.38 -22.42
C ASN A 23 32.06 -16.70 -20.92
N ASP A 24 31.50 -15.89 -20.02
CA ASP A 24 31.57 -16.18 -18.60
C ASP A 24 30.60 -17.30 -18.23
N ASP A 25 30.97 -18.11 -17.23
CA ASP A 25 30.03 -19.06 -16.64
C ASP A 25 28.95 -18.32 -15.83
N ILE A 26 27.72 -18.39 -16.33
CA ILE A 26 26.53 -17.80 -15.72
C ILE A 26 25.68 -18.83 -14.96
N ASN A 27 26.17 -20.06 -14.79
CA ASN A 27 25.51 -21.09 -14.00
C ASN A 27 25.73 -20.87 -12.49
N LEU A 28 25.16 -19.77 -11.99
CA LEU A 28 25.33 -19.34 -10.60
C LEU A 28 24.37 -20.11 -9.67
N PRO A 29 24.86 -20.71 -8.57
CA PRO A 29 23.98 -21.31 -7.59
C PRO A 29 23.15 -20.24 -6.88
N ARG A 30 21.96 -20.63 -6.40
CA ARG A 30 21.12 -19.76 -5.57
C ARG A 30 21.82 -19.50 -4.24
N LYS A 31 21.90 -18.22 -3.86
CA LYS A 31 22.24 -17.81 -2.50
C LYS A 31 21.01 -17.88 -1.61
N THR A 32 21.20 -18.09 -0.31
CA THR A 32 20.12 -18.09 0.68
C THR A 32 19.50 -16.71 0.85
N PHE A 33 18.29 -16.63 1.42
CA PHE A 33 17.67 -15.34 1.77
C PHE A 33 18.57 -14.51 2.70
N ALA A 34 19.26 -15.15 3.65
CA ALA A 34 20.16 -14.50 4.57
C ALA A 34 21.40 -13.91 3.85
N GLU A 35 22.01 -14.65 2.93
CA GLU A 35 23.14 -14.15 2.13
C GLU A 35 22.73 -12.97 1.24
N ILE A 36 21.55 -13.03 0.60
CA ILE A 36 21.03 -11.93 -0.20
C ILE A 36 20.69 -10.71 0.67
N THR A 37 20.14 -10.94 1.87
CA THR A 37 19.87 -9.88 2.85
C THR A 37 21.17 -9.17 3.25
N ALA A 38 22.21 -9.92 3.61
CA ALA A 38 23.52 -9.35 3.96
C ALA A 38 24.12 -8.53 2.80
N PHE A 39 23.99 -9.03 1.56
CA PHE A 39 24.40 -8.27 0.37
C PHE A 39 23.64 -6.95 0.22
N ILE A 40 22.31 -6.96 0.38
CA ILE A 40 21.47 -5.76 0.31
C ILE A 40 21.88 -4.76 1.39
N LEU A 41 22.09 -5.21 2.63
CA LEU A 41 22.46 -4.33 3.75
C LEU A 41 23.81 -3.66 3.52
N LYS A 42 24.80 -4.40 3.03
CA LYS A 42 26.12 -3.84 2.66
C LYS A 42 26.02 -2.76 1.59
N ASP A 43 25.17 -2.96 0.59
CA ASP A 43 24.93 -1.97 -0.47
C ASP A 43 24.23 -0.72 0.09
N LEU A 44 23.32 -0.90 1.05
CA LEU A 44 22.65 0.21 1.73
C LEU A 44 23.58 0.98 2.67
N ASP A 45 24.57 0.33 3.29
CA ASP A 45 25.62 0.99 4.07
C ASP A 45 26.43 1.94 3.20
N VAL A 46 26.75 1.53 1.96
CA VAL A 46 27.40 2.42 1.00
C VAL A 46 26.44 3.54 0.60
N ALA A 47 25.18 3.22 0.25
CA ALA A 47 24.20 4.19 -0.22
C ALA A 47 23.98 5.35 0.75
N VAL A 48 23.85 5.09 2.06
CA VAL A 48 23.65 6.16 3.06
C VAL A 48 24.85 7.12 3.18
N THR A 49 26.04 6.74 2.67
CA THR A 49 27.21 7.63 2.62
C THR A 49 27.33 8.42 1.32
N LYS A 50 26.53 8.08 0.30
CA LYS A 50 26.65 8.64 -1.07
C LYS A 50 25.41 9.40 -1.53
N LEU A 51 24.25 9.14 -0.94
CA LEU A 51 23.00 9.84 -1.25
C LEU A 51 22.88 11.14 -0.46
N GLY A 52 22.07 12.06 -0.96
CA GLY A 52 21.68 13.26 -0.22
C GLY A 52 20.40 13.03 0.59
N THR A 53 20.11 13.97 1.48
CA THR A 53 18.86 14.08 2.23
C THR A 53 17.76 14.73 1.38
N ASP A 54 16.51 14.59 1.80
CA ASP A 54 15.38 15.29 1.18
C ASP A 54 15.55 16.82 1.22
N ALA A 55 16.19 17.37 2.26
CA ALA A 55 16.45 18.80 2.39
C ALA A 55 17.52 19.31 1.40
N GLU A 56 18.51 18.49 1.08
CA GLU A 56 19.55 18.81 0.08
C GLU A 56 19.02 18.67 -1.36
N TYR A 57 18.03 17.80 -1.58
CA TYR A 57 17.41 17.60 -2.88
C TYR A 57 16.29 18.61 -3.11
N GLY A 58 16.61 19.70 -3.80
CA GLY A 58 15.62 20.67 -4.28
C GLY A 58 14.63 20.08 -5.30
N ALA A 59 13.69 20.91 -5.76
CA ALA A 59 12.57 20.50 -6.62
C ALA A 59 12.99 19.74 -7.90
N SER A 60 14.14 20.07 -8.50
CA SER A 60 14.67 19.40 -9.70
C SER A 60 15.15 17.96 -9.45
N ASN A 61 15.42 17.61 -8.19
CA ASN A 61 15.87 16.29 -7.75
C ASN A 61 14.80 15.54 -6.96
N TYR A 62 13.58 16.08 -6.88
CA TYR A 62 12.46 15.42 -6.21
C TYR A 62 12.25 14.01 -6.80
N GLY A 63 11.92 13.04 -5.94
CA GLY A 63 11.71 11.65 -6.33
C GLY A 63 12.99 10.82 -6.58
N ARG A 64 14.19 11.43 -6.55
CA ARG A 64 15.43 10.67 -6.51
C ARG A 64 15.58 9.93 -5.17
N PRO A 65 16.25 8.77 -5.13
CA PRO A 65 16.53 8.08 -3.88
C PRO A 65 17.35 8.95 -2.92
N THR A 66 16.88 9.12 -1.68
CA THR A 66 17.56 9.85 -0.61
C THR A 66 18.15 8.90 0.43
N ILE A 67 18.93 9.44 1.38
CA ILE A 67 19.34 8.70 2.59
C ILE A 67 18.12 8.09 3.29
N GLY A 68 17.01 8.84 3.40
CA GLY A 68 15.77 8.34 3.99
C GLY A 68 15.16 7.18 3.20
N ALA A 69 15.21 7.21 1.86
CA ALA A 69 14.77 6.08 1.03
C ALA A 69 15.64 4.82 1.24
N ALA A 70 16.96 4.98 1.38
CA ALA A 70 17.86 3.86 1.68
C ALA A 70 17.60 3.29 3.08
N GLN A 71 17.39 4.15 4.08
CA GLN A 71 17.02 3.77 5.44
C GLN A 71 15.66 3.06 5.50
N ALA A 72 14.66 3.53 4.74
CA ALA A 72 13.34 2.89 4.69
C ALA A 72 13.41 1.50 4.03
N LEU A 73 14.23 1.34 2.98
CA LEU A 73 14.49 0.01 2.44
C LEU A 73 15.20 -0.89 3.46
N ARG A 74 16.19 -0.37 4.21
CA ARG A 74 16.87 -1.12 5.27
C ARG A 74 15.85 -1.62 6.31
N ALA A 75 14.98 -0.74 6.80
CA ALA A 75 13.94 -1.10 7.78
C ALA A 75 13.03 -2.22 7.26
N ARG A 76 12.55 -2.12 6.02
CA ARG A 76 11.69 -3.16 5.41
C ARG A 76 12.43 -4.49 5.20
N VAL A 77 13.69 -4.45 4.77
CA VAL A 77 14.53 -5.64 4.56
C VAL A 77 14.76 -6.36 5.89
N LEU A 78 15.13 -5.62 6.94
CA LEU A 78 15.36 -6.18 8.28
C LEU A 78 14.07 -6.73 8.87
N LEU A 79 12.93 -6.04 8.69
CA LEU A 79 11.63 -6.55 9.12
C LEU A 79 11.35 -7.92 8.49
N TYR A 80 11.50 -8.05 7.18
CA TYR A 80 11.32 -9.33 6.47
C TYR A 80 12.30 -10.40 6.93
N ALA A 81 13.54 -10.04 7.28
CA ALA A 81 14.54 -10.96 7.82
C ALA A 81 14.24 -11.41 9.25
N ALA A 82 13.55 -10.57 10.04
CA ALA A 82 13.10 -10.87 11.39
C ALA A 82 11.79 -11.66 11.43
N SER A 83 10.95 -11.57 10.38
CA SER A 83 9.66 -12.27 10.28
C SER A 83 9.79 -13.80 10.36
N PRO A 84 8.74 -14.52 10.83
CA PRO A 84 8.80 -15.97 11.11
C PRO A 84 9.33 -16.84 9.96
N LEU A 85 9.03 -16.47 8.71
CA LEU A 85 9.48 -17.22 7.53
C LEU A 85 11.01 -17.26 7.39
N ASN A 86 11.70 -16.18 7.77
CA ASN A 86 13.16 -16.04 7.66
C ASN A 86 13.88 -16.09 9.03
N ASN A 87 13.10 -16.19 10.11
CA ASN A 87 13.56 -16.27 11.49
C ASN A 87 12.81 -17.36 12.27
N PRO A 88 12.91 -18.64 11.86
CA PRO A 88 12.14 -19.72 12.47
C PRO A 88 12.51 -19.97 13.95
N ALA A 89 13.72 -19.59 14.36
CA ALA A 89 14.17 -19.64 15.75
C ALA A 89 13.66 -18.47 16.60
N ASN A 90 12.95 -17.51 16.01
CA ASN A 90 12.48 -16.28 16.63
C ASN A 90 13.60 -15.51 17.37
N ASP A 91 14.75 -15.36 16.70
CA ASP A 91 15.87 -14.60 17.24
C ASP A 91 15.44 -13.14 17.46
N LYS A 92 15.37 -12.74 18.73
CA LYS A 92 14.94 -11.40 19.16
C LYS A 92 15.92 -10.30 18.72
N ALA A 93 17.18 -10.63 18.47
CA ALA A 93 18.16 -9.66 17.98
C ALA A 93 17.75 -9.10 16.61
N LYS A 94 17.21 -9.93 15.72
CA LYS A 94 16.72 -9.48 14.40
C LYS A 94 15.53 -8.53 14.51
N TRP A 95 14.62 -8.79 15.45
CA TRP A 95 13.51 -7.89 15.74
C TRP A 95 14.00 -6.55 16.28
N LYS A 96 15.02 -6.56 17.15
CA LYS A 96 15.66 -5.34 17.65
C LYS A 96 16.29 -4.52 16.52
N GLU A 97 17.05 -5.18 15.64
CA GLU A 97 17.65 -4.51 14.48
C GLU A 97 16.60 -3.88 13.54
N ALA A 98 15.50 -4.60 13.29
CA ALA A 98 14.39 -4.08 12.49
C ALA A 98 13.70 -2.87 13.16
N ALA A 99 13.47 -2.94 14.48
CA ALA A 99 12.89 -1.85 15.26
C ALA A 99 13.80 -0.61 15.24
N ASP A 100 15.10 -0.78 15.46
CA ASP A 100 16.08 0.31 15.43
C ASP A 100 16.17 0.97 14.05
N ALA A 101 16.15 0.18 12.98
CA ALA A 101 16.17 0.70 11.62
C ALA A 101 14.93 1.52 11.27
N ALA A 102 13.74 1.10 11.73
CA ALA A 102 12.51 1.88 11.58
C ALA A 102 12.52 3.13 12.47
N PHE A 103 12.98 3.01 13.72
CA PHE A 103 13.08 4.13 14.66
C PHE A 103 13.99 5.25 14.17
N ALA A 104 15.08 4.92 13.46
CA ALA A 104 15.99 5.91 12.87
C ALA A 104 15.32 6.86 11.84
N LEU A 105 14.14 6.52 11.33
CA LEU A 105 13.32 7.35 10.44
C LEU A 105 12.25 8.17 11.18
N MET A 106 12.10 7.98 12.49
CA MET A 106 11.14 8.67 13.36
C MET A 106 11.76 9.89 14.07
N ASP A 107 12.68 10.58 13.40
CA ASP A 107 13.43 11.72 13.95
C ASP A 107 12.78 13.08 13.66
N GLY A 108 11.56 13.08 13.11
CA GLY A 108 10.79 14.27 12.79
C GLY A 108 10.95 14.81 11.36
N ARG A 109 11.78 14.19 10.51
CA ARG A 109 11.93 14.63 9.11
C ARG A 109 10.75 14.28 8.19
N TYR A 110 9.90 13.33 8.60
CA TYR A 110 8.67 12.94 7.91
C TYR A 110 7.47 13.03 8.85
N ALA A 111 6.27 13.21 8.29
CA ALA A 111 5.02 13.24 9.05
C ALA A 111 3.88 12.57 8.27
N LEU A 112 2.82 12.16 8.96
CA LEU A 112 1.64 11.61 8.29
C LEU A 112 0.94 12.71 7.49
N GLN A 113 0.46 12.37 6.29
CA GLN A 113 -0.38 13.27 5.51
C GLN A 113 -1.72 13.43 6.26
N PRO A 114 -2.20 14.65 6.53
CA PRO A 114 -3.43 14.84 7.32
C PRO A 114 -4.65 14.16 6.71
N ASN A 115 -4.83 14.26 5.39
CA ASN A 115 -5.93 13.61 4.69
C ASN A 115 -5.46 12.31 4.02
N TYR A 116 -5.98 11.17 4.50
CA TYR A 116 -5.68 9.84 3.95
C TYR A 116 -6.13 9.69 2.48
N GLY A 117 -7.23 10.33 2.07
CA GLY A 117 -7.78 10.23 0.72
C GLY A 117 -6.82 10.75 -0.35
N ASP A 118 -6.06 11.78 -0.01
CA ASP A 118 -5.23 12.52 -0.97
C ASP A 118 -3.86 11.87 -1.19
N ILE A 119 -3.45 10.92 -0.35
CA ILE A 119 -2.07 10.41 -0.30
C ILE A 119 -1.55 9.83 -1.62
N LEU A 120 -2.38 9.49 -2.60
CA LEU A 120 -1.90 9.04 -3.92
C LEU A 120 -1.86 10.15 -4.97
N ASN A 121 -2.46 11.31 -4.71
CA ASN A 121 -2.78 12.31 -5.74
C ASN A 121 -2.22 13.71 -5.42
N LEU A 122 -1.16 13.78 -4.61
CA LEU A 122 -0.52 15.04 -4.20
C LEU A 122 0.84 15.23 -4.88
N PRO A 123 1.19 16.45 -5.34
CA PRO A 123 2.51 16.70 -5.92
C PRO A 123 3.64 16.52 -4.91
N SER A 124 3.36 16.75 -3.63
CA SER A 124 4.26 16.53 -2.51
C SER A 124 3.48 16.18 -1.25
N SER A 125 4.12 15.48 -0.32
CA SER A 125 3.56 15.16 0.99
C SER A 125 4.69 14.97 2.00
N PRO A 126 4.52 15.41 3.26
CA PRO A 126 5.47 15.09 4.32
C PRO A 126 5.52 13.58 4.63
N GLU A 127 4.56 12.77 4.14
CA GLU A 127 4.55 11.32 4.34
C GLU A 127 5.40 10.58 3.30
N TYR A 128 5.76 11.22 2.19
CA TYR A 128 6.52 10.58 1.11
C TYR A 128 7.99 10.48 1.46
N ILE A 129 8.51 9.25 1.48
CA ILE A 129 9.95 8.98 1.60
C ILE A 129 10.55 8.70 0.22
N MET A 130 9.85 7.90 -0.59
CA MET A 130 10.21 7.70 -1.99
C MET A 130 8.97 7.37 -2.81
N ILE A 131 8.80 8.08 -3.92
CA ILE A 131 7.74 7.86 -4.89
C ILE A 131 8.34 7.72 -6.28
N ARG A 132 7.65 7.02 -7.17
CA ARG A 132 7.87 7.19 -8.60
C ARG A 132 7.09 8.43 -9.03
N ILE A 133 7.80 9.50 -9.35
CA ILE A 133 7.17 10.68 -9.94
C ILE A 133 6.62 10.28 -11.31
N LYS A 134 5.31 10.48 -11.48
CA LYS A 134 4.65 10.50 -12.77
C LYS A 134 4.10 11.91 -12.93
N GLY A 135 4.29 12.52 -14.10
CA GLY A 135 3.52 13.71 -14.43
C GLY A 135 2.03 13.37 -14.50
N ASN A 136 1.20 14.40 -14.65
CA ASN A 136 -0.21 14.21 -14.91
C ASN A 136 -0.40 13.28 -16.12
N THR A 137 -1.10 12.16 -15.93
CA THR A 137 -1.38 11.21 -17.00
C THR A 137 -2.85 11.22 -17.38
N PRO A 138 -3.17 10.98 -18.66
CA PRO A 138 -4.56 10.78 -19.07
C PRO A 138 -5.22 9.76 -18.17
N LEU A 139 -6.47 9.98 -17.79
CA LEU A 139 -7.26 8.91 -17.18
C LEU A 139 -7.50 7.77 -18.18
N SER A 140 -7.60 8.11 -19.46
CA SER A 140 -7.94 7.17 -20.53
C SER A 140 -6.82 6.19 -20.86
N GLY A 141 -7.11 4.88 -20.82
CA GLY A 141 -6.15 3.82 -21.18
C GLY A 141 -5.01 3.63 -20.16
N GLU A 142 -5.26 4.05 -18.91
CA GLU A 142 -4.33 3.92 -17.79
C GLU A 142 -4.97 3.11 -16.66
N MET A 143 -4.15 2.63 -15.72
CA MET A 143 -4.55 1.70 -14.65
C MET A 143 -5.83 2.09 -13.91
N MET A 144 -6.07 3.39 -13.73
CA MET A 144 -7.22 3.93 -13.00
C MET A 144 -8.54 3.62 -13.72
N GLN A 145 -8.67 4.01 -14.98
CA GLN A 145 -9.88 3.75 -15.76
C GLN A 145 -10.03 2.27 -16.08
N ASP A 146 -8.92 1.63 -16.46
CA ASP A 146 -8.96 0.25 -16.92
C ASP A 146 -9.37 -0.70 -15.79
N PHE A 147 -8.78 -0.57 -14.60
CA PHE A 147 -8.96 -1.60 -13.57
C PHE A 147 -9.80 -1.16 -12.36
N SER A 148 -10.02 0.14 -12.11
CA SER A 148 -10.65 0.59 -10.85
C SER A 148 -12.17 0.73 -10.91
N MET A 149 -12.79 0.75 -12.09
CA MET A 149 -14.21 1.08 -12.24
C MET A 149 -14.90 0.27 -13.34
N SER A 150 -16.21 0.03 -13.17
CA SER A 150 -17.08 -0.60 -14.16
C SER A 150 -17.23 0.23 -15.45
N PRO A 151 -17.57 -0.39 -16.59
CA PRO A 151 -18.05 0.34 -17.76
C PRO A 151 -19.28 1.22 -17.48
N GLY A 152 -20.17 0.79 -16.58
CA GLY A 152 -21.43 1.49 -16.25
C GLY A 152 -21.27 2.83 -15.52
N SER A 153 -20.09 3.08 -14.94
CA SER A 153 -19.80 4.26 -14.12
C SER A 153 -18.45 4.92 -14.45
N GLY A 154 -18.06 4.87 -15.72
CA GLY A 154 -16.93 5.65 -16.25
C GLY A 154 -15.57 4.93 -16.25
N GLY A 155 -15.54 3.62 -16.00
CA GLY A 155 -14.36 2.77 -16.16
C GLY A 155 -14.36 1.96 -17.46
N ALA A 156 -13.47 0.97 -17.54
CA ALA A 156 -13.38 0.07 -18.70
C ALA A 156 -13.42 -1.43 -18.35
N GLN A 157 -12.64 -1.90 -17.38
CA GLN A 157 -12.57 -3.34 -17.04
C GLN A 157 -12.81 -3.65 -15.56
N GLY A 158 -12.75 -2.68 -14.65
CA GLY A 158 -13.20 -2.84 -13.26
C GLY A 158 -12.65 -4.06 -12.51
N GLN A 159 -11.42 -4.50 -12.81
CA GLN A 159 -10.87 -5.78 -12.33
C GLN A 159 -10.30 -5.74 -10.91
N MET A 160 -10.16 -4.57 -10.30
CA MET A 160 -9.75 -4.45 -8.91
C MET A 160 -10.98 -4.57 -8.00
N ASN A 161 -11.26 -5.80 -7.56
CA ASN A 161 -12.43 -6.12 -6.75
C ASN A 161 -12.00 -6.51 -5.32
N PRO A 162 -12.14 -5.62 -4.32
CA PRO A 162 -11.98 -5.98 -2.93
C PRO A 162 -12.81 -7.21 -2.57
N THR A 163 -12.23 -8.14 -1.82
CA THR A 163 -12.97 -9.31 -1.31
C THR A 163 -13.82 -8.90 -0.11
N GLN A 164 -14.86 -9.69 0.20
CA GLN A 164 -15.65 -9.48 1.42
C GLN A 164 -14.75 -9.52 2.67
N ASN A 165 -13.78 -10.44 2.73
CA ASN A 165 -12.83 -10.49 3.83
C ASN A 165 -12.04 -9.19 3.99
N HIS A 166 -11.64 -8.54 2.89
CA HIS A 166 -10.96 -7.24 2.96
C HIS A 166 -11.92 -6.14 3.43
N VAL A 167 -13.18 -6.17 2.97
CA VAL A 167 -14.24 -5.24 3.43
C VAL A 167 -14.51 -5.39 4.92
N ASP A 168 -14.50 -6.62 5.44
CA ASP A 168 -14.79 -6.91 6.85
C ASP A 168 -13.64 -6.53 7.80
N MET A 169 -12.42 -6.33 7.28
CA MET A 169 -11.28 -5.84 8.06
C MET A 169 -11.41 -4.38 8.48
N TYR A 170 -12.24 -3.58 7.81
CA TYR A 170 -12.46 -2.19 8.22
C TYR A 170 -13.34 -2.14 9.46
N GLU A 171 -12.89 -1.40 10.47
CA GLU A 171 -13.62 -1.18 11.71
C GLU A 171 -14.88 -0.31 11.48
N MET A 172 -15.74 -0.25 12.49
CA MET A 172 -16.76 0.78 12.61
C MET A 172 -16.11 2.12 13.01
N ALA A 173 -16.83 3.24 12.88
CA ALA A 173 -16.30 4.58 13.17
C ALA A 173 -15.87 4.77 14.64
N ASN A 174 -16.37 3.94 15.55
CA ASN A 174 -15.92 3.87 16.95
C ASN A 174 -14.64 3.05 17.16
N GLY A 175 -14.02 2.54 16.09
CA GLY A 175 -12.80 1.75 16.12
C GLY A 175 -12.99 0.29 16.55
N LEU A 176 -14.23 -0.18 16.70
CA LEU A 176 -14.52 -1.58 17.01
C LEU A 176 -14.67 -2.40 15.72
N PRO A 177 -14.21 -3.66 15.68
CA PRO A 177 -14.45 -4.53 14.54
C PRO A 177 -15.94 -4.83 14.40
N ILE A 178 -16.39 -5.13 13.17
CA ILE A 178 -17.80 -5.42 12.87
C ILE A 178 -18.35 -6.64 13.63
N THR A 179 -17.47 -7.53 14.09
CA THR A 179 -17.81 -8.71 14.89
C THR A 179 -18.08 -8.39 16.36
N ASN A 180 -17.72 -7.20 16.83
CA ASN A 180 -18.00 -6.78 18.20
C ASN A 180 -19.48 -6.36 18.30
N PRO A 181 -20.28 -6.93 19.23
CA PRO A 181 -21.68 -6.56 19.41
C PRO A 181 -21.92 -5.08 19.74
N ALA A 182 -20.94 -4.41 20.37
CA ALA A 182 -20.99 -2.99 20.69
C ALA A 182 -20.55 -2.07 19.52
N SER A 183 -20.17 -2.64 18.37
CA SER A 183 -19.70 -1.87 17.21
C SER A 183 -20.81 -1.06 16.54
N GLY A 184 -22.08 -1.49 16.68
CA GLY A 184 -23.22 -0.91 15.99
C GLY A 184 -23.37 -1.35 14.53
N TYR A 185 -22.63 -2.39 14.11
CA TYR A 185 -22.73 -2.95 12.76
C TYR A 185 -24.13 -3.55 12.51
N ASP A 186 -24.75 -3.14 11.39
CA ASP A 186 -26.02 -3.68 10.91
C ASP A 186 -25.77 -4.42 9.58
N PRO A 187 -25.96 -5.76 9.52
CA PRO A 187 -25.76 -6.51 8.29
C PRO A 187 -26.73 -6.14 7.16
N GLN A 188 -27.86 -5.48 7.47
CA GLN A 188 -28.77 -4.92 6.46
C GLN A 188 -28.32 -3.54 5.96
N LYS A 189 -27.39 -2.88 6.67
CA LYS A 189 -26.79 -1.59 6.30
C LYS A 189 -25.26 -1.64 6.45
N PRO A 190 -24.57 -2.57 5.76
CA PRO A 190 -23.18 -2.94 6.04
C PRO A 190 -22.15 -1.83 5.75
N TYR A 191 -22.57 -0.77 5.07
CA TYR A 191 -21.71 0.35 4.66
C TYR A 191 -21.92 1.61 5.52
N VAL A 192 -22.85 1.60 6.48
CA VAL A 192 -23.13 2.75 7.36
C VAL A 192 -22.23 2.69 8.59
N GLY A 193 -21.70 3.85 9.01
CA GLY A 193 -20.94 3.98 10.25
C GLY A 193 -19.59 3.27 10.23
N ARG A 194 -18.99 3.04 9.06
CA ARG A 194 -17.64 2.47 8.91
C ARG A 194 -16.58 3.54 9.17
N GLU A 195 -15.35 3.14 9.44
CA GLU A 195 -14.26 4.09 9.59
C GLU A 195 -13.86 4.78 8.25
N PRO A 196 -13.26 5.99 8.27
CA PRO A 196 -12.93 6.76 7.05
C PRO A 196 -12.09 6.03 6.00
N ARG A 197 -11.22 5.07 6.38
CA ARG A 197 -10.45 4.31 5.39
C ARG A 197 -11.37 3.44 4.53
N PHE A 198 -12.46 2.90 5.05
CA PHE A 198 -13.43 2.14 4.24
C PHE A 198 -13.93 2.98 3.06
N TYR A 199 -14.40 4.19 3.32
CA TYR A 199 -14.95 5.10 2.30
C TYR A 199 -13.91 5.67 1.33
N ASN A 200 -12.62 5.54 1.63
CA ASN A 200 -11.52 5.94 0.75
C ASN A 200 -10.96 4.78 -0.09
N ASN A 201 -11.27 3.53 0.26
CA ASN A 201 -10.72 2.36 -0.42
C ASN A 201 -11.78 1.52 -1.15
N ILE A 202 -13.05 1.58 -0.74
CA ILE A 202 -14.11 0.70 -1.23
C ILE A 202 -15.21 1.48 -1.96
N ILE A 203 -15.52 1.03 -3.18
CA ILE A 203 -16.76 1.37 -3.90
C ILE A 203 -17.76 0.24 -3.66
N TYR A 204 -18.96 0.60 -3.22
CA TYR A 204 -20.03 -0.33 -2.82
C TYR A 204 -21.38 0.07 -3.46
N ASN A 205 -22.38 -0.82 -3.37
CA ASN A 205 -23.69 -0.58 -4.00
C ASN A 205 -24.39 0.64 -3.38
N ASP A 206 -25.06 1.44 -4.20
CA ASP A 206 -25.71 2.71 -3.84
C ASP A 206 -24.76 3.82 -3.34
N LEU A 207 -23.43 3.65 -3.44
CA LEU A 207 -22.48 4.75 -3.22
C LEU A 207 -22.78 5.90 -4.21
N PRO A 208 -22.98 7.15 -3.75
CA PRO A 208 -23.03 8.30 -4.64
C PRO A 208 -21.74 8.42 -5.44
N TRP A 209 -21.84 8.40 -6.76
CA TRP A 209 -20.68 8.31 -7.65
C TRP A 209 -20.91 9.12 -8.93
N GLN A 210 -20.03 10.08 -9.18
CA GLN A 210 -20.01 10.89 -10.40
C GLN A 210 -21.39 11.46 -10.81
N GLY A 211 -22.14 12.00 -9.85
CA GLY A 211 -23.46 12.59 -10.10
C GLY A 211 -24.63 11.59 -10.19
N GLY A 212 -24.35 10.31 -10.02
CA GLY A 212 -25.36 9.25 -9.86
C GLY A 212 -25.06 8.39 -8.64
N LYS A 213 -25.41 7.10 -8.75
CA LYS A 213 -25.08 6.08 -7.76
C LYS A 213 -24.52 4.85 -8.45
N ILE A 214 -23.71 4.09 -7.73
CA ILE A 214 -23.23 2.78 -8.17
C ILE A 214 -24.37 1.76 -8.06
N GLU A 215 -24.56 0.99 -9.12
CA GLU A 215 -25.65 0.03 -9.27
C GLU A 215 -25.10 -1.38 -9.46
N MET A 216 -24.71 -2.01 -8.35
CA MET A 216 -24.29 -3.42 -8.30
C MET A 216 -25.40 -4.35 -7.79
N TRP A 217 -26.65 -3.86 -7.82
CA TRP A 217 -27.82 -4.60 -7.41
C TRP A 217 -28.21 -5.66 -8.44
N SER A 218 -29.01 -6.63 -7.99
CA SER A 218 -29.65 -7.63 -8.83
C SER A 218 -31.06 -7.85 -8.29
N THR A 219 -32.06 -7.92 -9.15
CA THR A 219 -33.45 -8.18 -8.77
C THR A 219 -34.12 -9.14 -9.75
N LEU A 220 -35.17 -9.83 -9.31
CA LEU A 220 -36.00 -10.64 -10.20
C LEU A 220 -37.07 -9.75 -10.84
N GLN A 221 -37.16 -9.82 -12.17
CA GLN A 221 -38.27 -9.25 -12.95
C GLN A 221 -38.95 -10.39 -13.70
N GLY A 222 -40.03 -10.92 -13.11
CA GLY A 222 -40.63 -12.17 -13.56
C GLY A 222 -39.68 -13.34 -13.30
N THR A 223 -39.32 -14.09 -14.35
CA THR A 223 -38.35 -15.20 -14.28
C THR A 223 -36.91 -14.79 -14.59
N ALA A 224 -36.70 -13.57 -15.08
CA ALA A 224 -35.38 -13.06 -15.43
C ALA A 224 -34.74 -12.33 -14.25
N THR A 225 -33.42 -12.47 -14.08
CA THR A 225 -32.65 -11.60 -13.19
C THR A 225 -32.18 -10.38 -13.97
N VAL A 226 -32.49 -9.20 -13.46
CA VAL A 226 -32.03 -7.91 -13.98
C VAL A 226 -30.95 -7.38 -13.05
N TYR A 227 -29.94 -6.76 -13.64
CA TYR A 227 -28.78 -6.22 -12.93
C TYR A 227 -28.70 -4.71 -13.10
N GLY A 228 -28.15 -4.05 -12.09
CA GLY A 228 -27.72 -2.67 -12.21
C GLY A 228 -26.56 -2.53 -13.21
N LYS A 229 -26.37 -1.30 -13.71
CA LYS A 229 -25.38 -1.03 -14.78
C LYS A 229 -23.92 -1.28 -14.38
N ASP A 230 -23.61 -1.45 -13.09
CA ASP A 230 -22.27 -1.67 -12.57
C ASP A 230 -22.01 -3.12 -12.16
N TYR A 231 -22.90 -4.05 -12.53
CA TYR A 231 -22.71 -5.47 -12.29
C TYR A 231 -23.25 -6.30 -13.44
N ASN A 232 -22.43 -7.21 -13.95
CA ASN A 232 -22.83 -8.21 -14.92
C ASN A 232 -22.07 -9.51 -14.64
N PRO A 233 -22.73 -10.56 -14.10
CA PRO A 233 -22.05 -11.80 -13.75
C PRO A 233 -21.51 -12.58 -14.97
N GLY A 234 -21.99 -12.27 -16.18
CA GLY A 234 -21.53 -12.90 -17.43
C GLY A 234 -20.35 -12.18 -18.09
N ASN A 235 -19.79 -11.14 -17.47
CA ASN A 235 -18.74 -10.33 -18.09
C ASN A 235 -17.60 -10.01 -17.11
N ILE A 236 -16.38 -10.40 -17.50
CA ILE A 236 -15.14 -10.22 -16.73
C ILE A 236 -14.70 -8.76 -16.57
N THR A 237 -15.33 -7.82 -17.28
CA THR A 237 -15.11 -6.37 -17.11
C THR A 237 -15.93 -5.77 -15.97
N TYR A 238 -16.70 -6.59 -15.25
CA TYR A 238 -17.49 -6.20 -14.09
C TYR A 238 -17.03 -6.95 -12.85
N THR A 239 -17.38 -6.40 -11.70
CA THR A 239 -16.92 -6.90 -10.41
C THR A 239 -17.34 -8.34 -10.15
N ALA A 240 -16.40 -9.16 -9.67
CA ALA A 240 -16.70 -10.50 -9.17
C ALA A 240 -17.26 -10.50 -7.72
N THR A 241 -16.97 -9.47 -6.93
CA THR A 241 -17.26 -9.45 -5.48
C THR A 241 -18.33 -8.44 -5.06
N ARG A 242 -18.95 -7.74 -6.02
CA ARG A 242 -19.77 -6.53 -5.81
C ARG A 242 -19.05 -5.39 -5.08
N TYR A 243 -17.76 -5.24 -5.34
CA TYR A 243 -16.95 -4.11 -4.88
C TYR A 243 -15.96 -3.67 -5.97
N TYR A 244 -15.66 -2.37 -6.00
CA TYR A 244 -14.54 -1.83 -6.79
C TYR A 244 -13.52 -1.11 -5.89
N CYS A 245 -12.28 -1.00 -6.36
CA CYS A 245 -11.21 -0.32 -5.64
C CYS A 245 -11.31 1.20 -5.83
N LYS A 246 -11.59 1.93 -4.75
CA LYS A 246 -11.68 3.40 -4.76
C LYS A 246 -10.32 4.09 -4.66
N LYS A 247 -9.35 3.46 -4.00
CA LYS A 247 -8.11 4.12 -3.57
C LYS A 247 -7.32 4.76 -4.70
N TYR A 248 -7.31 4.12 -5.87
CA TYR A 248 -6.63 4.61 -7.06
C TYR A 248 -7.43 5.65 -7.85
N TRP A 249 -8.68 5.92 -7.48
CA TRP A 249 -9.54 6.85 -8.19
C TRP A 249 -9.47 8.26 -7.56
N PRO A 250 -8.97 9.26 -8.31
CA PRO A 250 -8.95 10.64 -7.84
C PRO A 250 -10.30 11.31 -8.10
N GLU A 251 -11.10 11.54 -7.06
CA GLU A 251 -12.49 12.04 -7.17
C GLU A 251 -12.64 13.41 -7.84
N VAL A 252 -11.57 14.20 -7.87
CA VAL A 252 -11.56 15.52 -8.53
C VAL A 252 -11.66 15.43 -10.06
N TYR A 253 -11.31 14.29 -10.65
CA TYR A 253 -11.36 14.10 -12.11
C TYR A 253 -12.62 13.33 -12.49
N ARG A 254 -13.72 14.10 -12.62
CA ARG A 254 -15.10 13.60 -12.70
C ARG A 254 -15.53 13.11 -14.08
N THR A 255 -14.72 13.27 -15.13
CA THR A 255 -15.08 12.82 -16.50
C THR A 255 -13.86 12.31 -17.27
N VAL A 256 -14.07 11.17 -17.92
CA VAL A 256 -13.10 10.36 -18.69
C VAL A 256 -12.57 11.09 -19.95
N GLY A 257 -13.28 12.11 -20.43
CA GLY A 257 -12.91 12.84 -21.63
C GLY A 257 -11.93 13.98 -21.36
N GLY A 258 -10.62 13.72 -21.52
CA GLY A 258 -9.59 14.77 -21.60
C GLY A 258 -8.96 15.21 -20.27
N SER A 259 -9.36 14.61 -19.14
CA SER A 259 -8.78 14.92 -17.84
C SER A 259 -7.45 14.18 -17.63
N THR A 260 -6.42 14.91 -17.23
CA THR A 260 -5.18 14.31 -16.72
C THR A 260 -5.20 14.34 -15.20
N THR A 261 -4.67 13.30 -14.57
CA THR A 261 -4.60 13.20 -13.11
C THR A 261 -3.20 12.89 -12.64
N LEU A 262 -2.88 13.36 -11.44
CA LEU A 262 -1.71 12.93 -10.71
C LEU A 262 -2.05 11.64 -9.95
N LEU A 263 -1.24 10.60 -10.19
CA LEU A 263 -1.26 9.38 -9.40
C LEU A 263 0.19 8.96 -9.12
N ASN A 264 0.56 8.95 -7.85
CA ASN A 264 1.89 8.57 -7.39
C ASN A 264 1.93 7.08 -7.05
N TYR A 265 2.98 6.40 -7.49
CA TYR A 265 3.35 5.10 -6.95
C TYR A 265 4.32 5.30 -5.80
N ILE A 266 3.86 5.01 -4.59
CA ILE A 266 4.65 5.15 -3.37
C ILE A 266 5.50 3.91 -3.15
N TYR A 267 6.81 4.06 -3.11
CA TYR A 267 7.72 2.97 -2.73
C TYR A 267 7.86 2.86 -1.22
N PHE A 268 7.97 3.99 -0.52
CA PHE A 268 8.09 4.09 0.94
C PHE A 268 7.34 5.32 1.44
N ARG A 269 6.62 5.18 2.55
CA ARG A 269 5.92 6.28 3.23
C ARG A 269 6.05 6.20 4.74
N TYR A 270 5.95 7.33 5.42
CA TYR A 270 6.11 7.39 6.86
C TYR A 270 5.10 6.53 7.64
N GLY A 271 3.87 6.42 7.15
CA GLY A 271 2.92 5.53 7.82
C GLY A 271 3.26 4.04 7.74
N GLU A 272 4.18 3.62 6.86
CA GLU A 272 4.77 2.28 6.91
C GLU A 272 5.90 2.21 7.93
N VAL A 273 6.73 3.25 8.06
CA VAL A 273 7.79 3.32 9.09
C VAL A 273 7.20 3.09 10.48
N LEU A 274 6.08 3.75 10.78
CA LEU A 274 5.37 3.57 12.05
C LEU A 274 4.86 2.13 12.25
N LEU A 275 4.37 1.48 11.19
CA LEU A 275 3.92 0.08 11.26
C LEU A 275 5.11 -0.88 11.43
N ASN A 276 6.19 -0.69 10.67
CA ASN A 276 7.40 -1.49 10.77
C ASN A 276 8.01 -1.38 12.18
N TYR A 277 8.05 -0.18 12.75
CA TYR A 277 8.50 0.04 14.13
C TYR A 277 7.57 -0.65 15.13
N ALA A 278 6.26 -0.43 15.05
CA ALA A 278 5.30 -1.01 15.97
C ALA A 278 5.35 -2.55 15.96
N GLU A 279 5.41 -3.17 14.78
CA GLU A 279 5.54 -4.62 14.62
C GLU A 279 6.85 -5.12 15.24
N ALA A 280 7.99 -4.59 14.78
CA ALA A 280 9.28 -5.09 15.22
C ALA A 280 9.55 -4.85 16.71
N GLN A 281 9.14 -3.70 17.24
CA GLN A 281 9.29 -3.37 18.65
C GLN A 281 8.38 -4.24 19.52
N ASN A 282 7.13 -4.49 19.10
CA ASN A 282 6.24 -5.41 19.82
C ASN A 282 6.83 -6.83 19.88
N GLU A 283 7.33 -7.33 18.74
CA GLU A 283 7.97 -8.63 18.68
C GLU A 283 9.27 -8.69 19.50
N PHE A 284 10.03 -7.61 19.59
CA PHE A 284 11.19 -7.54 20.45
C PHE A 284 10.82 -7.58 21.95
N LEU A 285 9.83 -6.79 22.38
CA LEU A 285 9.57 -6.50 23.79
C LEU A 285 8.82 -7.59 24.59
N GLY A 286 8.25 -8.61 23.95
CA GLY A 286 7.44 -9.63 24.64
C GLY A 286 6.07 -9.14 25.14
N ALA A 287 5.91 -7.83 25.32
CA ALA A 287 4.64 -7.11 25.44
C ALA A 287 4.81 -5.69 24.87
N PRO A 288 3.77 -5.09 24.27
CA PRO A 288 3.85 -3.74 23.72
C PRO A 288 4.03 -2.70 24.84
N ASP A 289 4.98 -1.77 24.64
CA ASP A 289 5.16 -0.60 25.49
C ASP A 289 4.43 0.63 24.91
N ALA A 290 4.60 1.77 25.58
CA ALA A 290 3.99 3.03 25.15
C ALA A 290 4.42 3.46 23.74
N SER A 291 5.65 3.15 23.29
CA SER A 291 6.10 3.59 21.96
C SER A 291 5.40 2.83 20.85
N VAL A 292 5.14 1.53 21.04
CA VAL A 292 4.31 0.71 20.15
C VAL A 292 2.91 1.30 20.04
N TYR A 293 2.27 1.58 21.19
CA TYR A 293 0.92 2.16 21.20
C TYR A 293 0.88 3.53 20.53
N ASN A 294 1.86 4.39 20.78
CA ASN A 294 1.94 5.72 20.19
C ASN A 294 2.06 5.67 18.65
N ALA A 295 2.86 4.75 18.10
CA ALA A 295 3.01 4.58 16.66
C ALA A 295 1.69 4.17 15.99
N ILE A 296 0.95 3.23 16.60
CA ILE A 296 -0.37 2.81 16.10
C ILE A 296 -1.42 3.92 16.30
N ALA A 297 -1.42 4.59 17.45
CA ALA A 297 -2.34 5.67 17.75
C ALA A 297 -2.20 6.84 16.76
N ALA A 298 -0.98 7.20 16.37
CA ALA A 298 -0.74 8.23 15.35
C ALA A 298 -1.41 7.89 14.01
N LEU A 299 -1.34 6.63 13.58
CA LEU A 299 -1.99 6.15 12.35
C LEU A 299 -3.51 6.16 12.44
N ARG A 300 -4.06 5.79 13.61
CA ARG A 300 -5.51 5.78 13.87
C ARG A 300 -6.06 7.20 13.96
N ALA A 301 -5.36 8.11 14.63
CA ALA A 301 -5.78 9.51 14.80
C ALA A 301 -5.88 10.26 13.46
N ARG A 302 -5.08 9.91 12.45
CA ARG A 302 -5.18 10.48 11.10
C ARG A 302 -6.55 10.24 10.45
N VAL A 303 -7.24 9.16 10.83
CA VAL A 303 -8.48 8.70 10.21
C VAL A 303 -9.63 8.61 11.22
N ALA A 304 -9.53 9.37 12.31
CA ALA A 304 -10.59 9.51 13.30
C ALA A 304 -11.56 10.63 12.92
#